data_AF-V9EE77-F1
#
_entry.id   AF-V9EE77-F1
#
_cell.length_a   1.000
_cell.length_b   1.000
_cell.length_c   1.000
_cell.angle_alpha   90.00
_cell.angle_beta   90.00
_cell.angle_gamma   90.00
#
_symmetry.space_group_name_H-M   'P 1'
#
loop_
_entity.id
_entity.type
_entity.pdbx_description
1 polymer ?
#
loop_
_entity_poly.entity_id
_entity_poly.type
_entity_poly.pdbx_seq_one_letter_code
_entity_poly.pdbx_strand_id
1 'polypeptide(L)'
;MCTCWYKGFIAGATGAGKPVSTKSFAASLDRQIWSVIWVHWNRLEISYVDLGTMQQRMIVDTSAFSLPRTRNNRLFVCLDGFKHTSKDCNTLARLLCSQLNQEDRIVICTGTSSIGESNKEVLKSNSLWSQDEYLAAITNQEFYEKIASKLDTTSSLDLNESDSDDELDEDEKKKHAVQLKFYYAGGSCRFLFQYTTNEVKRMLEKGAESANGPS
;
A
#
# COMPACT_ATOMS: atom_id res chain seq x y z
N MET A 1 21.12 -17.61 9.20
CA MET A 1 21.02 -16.49 8.25
C MET A 1 19.63 -16.48 7.66
N CYS A 2 18.83 -15.46 7.96
CA CYS A 2 17.42 -15.38 7.59
C CYS A 2 17.25 -14.34 6.48
N THR A 3 17.63 -14.69 5.25
CA THR A 3 17.40 -13.85 4.07
C THR A 3 15.93 -14.01 3.67
N CYS A 4 15.18 -12.94 3.78
CA CYS A 4 13.76 -12.86 3.48
C CYS A 4 13.54 -13.09 1.97
N TRP A 5 12.89 -14.21 1.63
CA TRP A 5 12.65 -14.70 0.26
C TRP A 5 11.58 -13.91 -0.53
N TYR A 6 11.25 -12.69 -0.11
CA TYR A 6 10.18 -11.88 -0.67
C TYR A 6 10.76 -10.76 -1.52
N LYS A 7 10.29 -10.64 -2.77
CA LYS A 7 10.79 -9.60 -3.69
C LYS A 7 10.14 -8.23 -3.46
N GLY A 8 9.15 -8.12 -2.56
CA GLY A 8 8.60 -6.84 -2.10
C GLY A 8 7.50 -6.99 -1.04
N PHE A 9 7.36 -5.98 -0.17
CA PHE A 9 6.26 -5.85 0.79
C PHE A 9 5.49 -4.56 0.50
N ILE A 10 4.15 -4.64 0.54
CA ILE A 10 3.26 -3.49 0.53
C ILE A 10 2.54 -3.47 1.88
N ALA A 11 2.93 -2.52 2.71
CA ALA A 11 2.46 -2.37 4.08
C ALA A 11 1.69 -1.06 4.27
N GLY A 12 0.84 -1.03 5.29
CA GLY A 12 0.03 0.14 5.59
C GLY A 12 -1.12 -0.22 6.51
N ALA A 13 -1.79 0.78 7.08
CA ALA A 13 -2.94 0.58 7.96
C ALA A 13 -4.05 -0.24 7.30
N THR A 14 -4.90 -0.90 8.10
CA THR A 14 -6.10 -1.56 7.59
C THR A 14 -6.97 -0.55 6.85
N GLY A 15 -7.54 -0.94 5.70
CA GLY A 15 -8.27 0.00 4.84
C GLY A 15 -7.37 0.95 4.06
N ALA A 16 -6.04 0.82 4.11
CA ALA A 16 -5.12 1.64 3.32
C ALA A 16 -5.07 1.30 1.82
N GLY A 17 -6.04 0.55 1.29
CA GLY A 17 -6.21 0.25 -0.15
C GLY A 17 -5.03 -0.45 -0.83
N LYS A 18 -4.08 -0.98 -0.07
CA LYS A 18 -2.98 -1.83 -0.56
C LYS A 18 -3.47 -2.94 -1.49
N PRO A 19 -4.56 -3.68 -1.16
CA PRO A 19 -5.07 -4.71 -2.06
C PRO A 19 -5.58 -4.10 -3.36
N VAL A 20 -6.20 -2.92 -3.32
CA VAL A 20 -6.76 -2.23 -4.51
C VAL A 20 -5.64 -1.72 -5.41
N SER A 21 -4.65 -1.01 -4.86
CA SER A 21 -3.50 -0.52 -5.64
C SER A 21 -2.68 -1.66 -6.22
N THR A 22 -2.46 -2.73 -5.46
CA THR A 22 -1.74 -3.91 -5.95
C THR A 22 -2.54 -4.65 -7.01
N LYS A 23 -3.87 -4.78 -6.85
CA LYS A 23 -4.75 -5.33 -7.91
C LYS A 23 -4.68 -4.47 -9.18
N SER A 24 -4.69 -3.14 -9.06
CA SER A 24 -4.60 -2.23 -10.20
C SER A 24 -3.27 -2.39 -10.95
N PHE A 25 -2.15 -2.46 -10.22
CA PHE A 25 -0.83 -2.72 -10.82
C PHE A 25 -0.78 -4.11 -11.46
N ALA A 26 -1.26 -5.14 -10.75
CA ALA A 26 -1.26 -6.50 -11.27
C ALA A 26 -2.22 -6.65 -12.47
N ALA A 27 -3.23 -5.79 -12.59
CA ALA A 27 -4.13 -5.67 -13.74
C ALA A 27 -3.42 -5.05 -14.96
N SER A 28 -2.49 -4.12 -14.76
CA SER A 28 -1.75 -3.44 -15.84
C SER A 28 -0.56 -4.22 -16.39
N LEU A 29 -0.19 -5.35 -15.78
CA LEU A 29 0.90 -6.20 -16.29
C LEU A 29 0.53 -6.85 -17.62
N ASP A 30 1.48 -6.87 -18.56
CA ASP A 30 1.33 -7.56 -19.85
C ASP A 30 1.08 -9.06 -19.63
N ARG A 31 -0.11 -9.52 -20.05
CA ARG A 31 -0.57 -10.91 -19.91
C ARG A 31 0.13 -11.90 -20.82
N GLN A 32 0.84 -11.43 -21.85
CA GLN A 32 1.69 -12.28 -22.69
C GLN A 32 3.00 -12.64 -21.99
N ILE A 33 3.41 -11.85 -20.99
CA ILE A 33 4.65 -12.06 -20.22
C ILE A 33 4.33 -12.60 -18.83
N TRP A 34 3.28 -12.08 -18.19
CA TRP A 34 2.97 -12.31 -16.78
C TRP A 34 1.65 -13.06 -16.57
N SER A 35 1.74 -14.20 -15.90
CA SER A 35 0.59 -14.85 -15.26
C SER A 35 0.47 -14.35 -13.83
N VAL A 36 -0.71 -13.86 -13.46
CA VAL A 36 -0.93 -13.21 -12.15
C VAL A 36 -1.83 -14.05 -11.28
N ILE A 37 -1.31 -14.44 -10.12
CA ILE A 37 -2.03 -15.23 -9.12
C ILE A 37 -2.22 -14.39 -7.86
N TRP A 38 -3.47 -14.23 -7.45
CA TRP A 38 -3.85 -13.49 -6.25
C TRP A 38 -4.29 -14.46 -5.16
N VAL A 39 -3.46 -14.67 -4.13
CA VAL A 39 -3.81 -15.48 -2.96
C VAL A 39 -4.38 -14.58 -1.88
N HIS A 40 -5.59 -14.88 -1.41
CA HIS A 40 -6.28 -14.12 -0.39
C HIS A 40 -6.59 -14.98 0.84
N TRP A 41 -6.13 -14.51 2.00
CA TRP A 41 -6.52 -15.03 3.30
C TRP A 41 -7.73 -14.27 3.82
N ASN A 42 -8.84 -14.97 4.00
CA ASN A 42 -9.93 -14.46 4.82
C ASN A 42 -9.89 -15.12 6.21
N ARG A 43 -10.90 -14.86 7.05
CA ARG A 43 -10.94 -15.40 8.43
C ARG A 43 -11.18 -16.91 8.50
N LEU A 44 -11.74 -17.51 7.46
CA LEU A 44 -12.29 -18.87 7.47
C LEU A 44 -11.58 -19.80 6.48
N GLU A 45 -10.98 -19.26 5.44
CA GLU A 45 -10.41 -20.01 4.32
C GLU A 45 -9.29 -19.23 3.63
N ILE A 46 -8.50 -19.96 2.85
CA ILE A 46 -7.49 -19.42 1.95
C ILE A 46 -7.96 -19.72 0.54
N SER A 47 -8.00 -18.72 -0.31
CA SER A 47 -8.38 -18.86 -1.71
C SER A 47 -7.34 -18.20 -2.61
N TYR A 48 -7.37 -18.55 -3.88
CA TYR A 48 -6.63 -17.82 -4.89
C TYR A 48 -7.50 -17.51 -6.10
N VAL A 49 -7.11 -16.48 -6.83
CA VAL A 49 -7.68 -16.11 -8.13
C VAL A 49 -6.55 -16.11 -9.15
N ASP A 50 -6.73 -16.85 -10.24
CA ASP A 50 -5.91 -16.70 -11.44
C ASP A 50 -6.53 -15.60 -12.30
N LEU A 51 -5.84 -14.47 -12.45
CA LEU A 51 -6.36 -13.31 -13.19
C LEU A 51 -6.36 -13.54 -14.71
N GLY A 52 -5.67 -14.56 -15.23
CA GLY A 52 -5.72 -14.93 -16.64
C GLY A 52 -7.04 -15.64 -16.99
N THR A 53 -7.53 -16.49 -16.08
CA THR A 53 -8.78 -17.24 -16.26
C THR A 53 -9.97 -16.63 -15.53
N MET A 54 -9.72 -15.65 -14.65
CA MET A 54 -10.68 -15.08 -13.70
C MET A 54 -11.39 -16.13 -12.83
N GLN A 55 -10.73 -17.28 -12.61
CA GLN A 55 -11.26 -18.34 -11.76
C GLN A 55 -10.77 -18.18 -10.32
N GLN A 56 -11.71 -18.14 -9.39
CA GLN A 56 -11.44 -18.25 -7.96
C GLN A 56 -11.49 -19.72 -7.53
N ARG A 57 -10.53 -20.16 -6.72
CA ARG A 57 -10.48 -21.51 -6.16
C ARG A 57 -10.03 -21.47 -4.71
N MET A 58 -10.54 -22.39 -3.91
CA MET A 58 -10.14 -22.58 -2.52
C MET A 58 -8.85 -23.40 -2.45
N ILE A 59 -7.97 -23.06 -1.51
CA ILE A 59 -6.80 -23.87 -1.16
C ILE A 59 -7.20 -24.75 0.02
N VAL A 60 -7.50 -26.02 -0.25
CA VAL A 60 -7.96 -26.99 0.75
C VAL A 60 -6.79 -27.55 1.56
N ASP A 61 -5.68 -27.86 0.89
CA ASP A 61 -4.43 -28.33 1.51
C ASP A 61 -3.30 -27.36 1.19
N THR A 62 -2.89 -26.59 2.20
CA THR A 62 -1.81 -25.60 2.06
C THR A 62 -0.43 -26.23 1.97
N SER A 63 -0.25 -27.49 2.39
CA SER A 63 1.03 -28.19 2.37
C SER A 63 1.36 -28.78 1.00
N ALA A 64 0.33 -29.16 0.25
CA ALA A 64 0.43 -29.73 -1.09
C ALA A 64 0.10 -28.73 -2.22
N PHE A 65 -0.21 -27.48 -1.89
CA PHE A 65 -0.63 -26.49 -2.87
C PHE A 65 0.47 -26.15 -3.88
N SER A 66 0.12 -26.16 -5.17
CA SER A 66 1.00 -25.73 -6.26
C SER A 66 0.43 -24.50 -6.98
N LEU A 67 1.32 -23.55 -7.29
CA LEU A 67 0.97 -22.37 -8.08
C LEU A 67 0.58 -22.79 -9.49
N PRO A 68 -0.61 -22.40 -9.97
CA PRO A 68 -1.01 -22.71 -11.34
C PRO A 68 -0.11 -21.94 -12.30
N ARG A 69 0.67 -22.69 -13.09
CA ARG A 69 1.51 -22.17 -14.15
C ARG A 69 0.86 -22.44 -15.49
N THR A 70 0.55 -21.39 -16.23
CA THR A 70 0.25 -21.44 -17.67
C THR A 70 1.55 -21.23 -18.46
N ARG A 71 1.67 -21.91 -19.61
CA ARG A 71 2.90 -22.07 -20.42
C ARG A 71 3.81 -20.83 -20.45
N ASN A 72 5.10 -21.03 -20.16
CA ASN A 72 6.25 -20.12 -20.29
C ASN A 72 6.16 -18.69 -19.71
N ASN A 73 5.02 -18.24 -19.19
CA ASN A 73 4.91 -16.94 -18.58
C ASN A 73 5.61 -16.87 -17.21
N ARG A 74 6.12 -15.68 -16.89
CA ARG A 74 6.61 -15.35 -15.56
C ARG A 74 5.43 -15.24 -14.60
N LEU A 75 5.61 -15.69 -13.36
CA LEU A 75 4.59 -15.54 -12.32
C LEU A 75 4.75 -14.23 -11.57
N PHE A 76 3.63 -13.55 -11.34
CA PHE A 76 3.52 -12.49 -10.37
C PHE A 76 2.47 -12.87 -9.33
N VAL A 77 2.91 -13.16 -8.10
CA VAL A 77 2.07 -13.65 -7.01
C VAL A 77 1.81 -12.54 -6.00
N CYS A 78 0.53 -12.27 -5.72
CA CYS A 78 0.11 -11.34 -4.67
C CYS A 78 -0.39 -12.14 -3.46
N LEU A 79 0.17 -11.91 -2.28
CA LEU A 79 -0.33 -12.47 -1.03
C LEU A 79 -1.08 -11.39 -0.26
N ASP A 80 -2.40 -11.51 -0.18
CA ASP A 80 -3.28 -10.55 0.48
C ASP A 80 -3.85 -11.10 1.79
N GLY A 81 -3.85 -10.27 2.83
CA GLY A 81 -4.28 -10.68 4.17
C GLY A 81 -3.25 -11.48 4.96
N PHE A 82 -1.99 -11.51 4.50
CA PHE A 82 -0.90 -12.22 5.17
C PHE A 82 -0.71 -11.73 6.61
N LYS A 83 -0.54 -12.66 7.54
CA LYS A 83 -0.24 -12.38 8.96
C LYS A 83 1.06 -13.08 9.36
N HIS A 84 2.13 -12.34 9.60
CA HIS A 84 3.43 -12.92 9.97
C HIS A 84 3.40 -13.70 11.28
N THR A 85 2.45 -13.42 12.17
CA THR A 85 2.25 -14.20 13.41
C THR A 85 1.57 -15.54 13.18
N SER A 86 0.95 -15.77 12.03
CA SER A 86 0.29 -17.04 11.70
C SER A 86 1.29 -18.05 11.14
N LYS A 87 1.41 -19.20 11.79
CA LYS A 87 2.25 -20.31 11.33
C LYS A 87 1.84 -20.78 9.93
N ASP A 88 0.54 -20.88 9.68
CA ASP A 88 0.00 -21.34 8.39
C ASP A 88 0.30 -20.35 7.26
N CYS A 89 0.18 -19.05 7.53
CA CYS A 89 0.56 -18.02 6.56
C CYS A 89 2.05 -18.12 6.20
N ASN A 90 2.93 -18.31 7.20
CA ASN A 90 4.37 -18.45 6.96
C ASN A 90 4.71 -19.74 6.19
N THR A 91 4.10 -20.86 6.55
CA THR A 91 4.33 -22.14 5.88
C THR A 91 3.93 -22.06 4.41
N LEU A 92 2.73 -21.55 4.11
CA LEU A 92 2.28 -21.39 2.73
C LEU A 92 3.14 -20.36 2.00
N ALA A 93 3.47 -19.22 2.59
CA ALA A 93 4.34 -18.23 1.94
C ALA A 93 5.72 -18.81 1.56
N ARG A 94 6.34 -19.61 2.44
CA ARG A 94 7.59 -20.31 2.14
C ARG A 94 7.43 -21.34 1.02
N LEU A 95 6.35 -22.13 1.06
CA LEU A 95 6.04 -23.08 0.01
C LEU A 95 5.89 -22.37 -1.34
N LEU A 96 5.12 -21.28 -1.40
CA LEU A 96 4.96 -20.48 -2.61
C LEU A 96 6.29 -19.94 -3.11
N CYS A 97 7.11 -19.36 -2.22
CA CYS A 97 8.46 -18.88 -2.57
C CYS A 97 9.35 -19.98 -3.16
N SER A 98 9.30 -21.21 -2.63
CA SER A 98 10.09 -22.33 -3.17
C SER A 98 9.67 -22.77 -4.57
N GLN A 99 8.48 -22.39 -5.02
CA GLN A 99 7.97 -22.71 -6.35
C GLN A 99 8.28 -21.62 -7.38
N LEU A 100 8.88 -20.49 -6.98
CA LEU A 100 9.18 -19.36 -7.86
C LEU A 100 10.56 -19.50 -8.51
N ASN A 101 10.62 -19.13 -9.78
CA ASN A 101 11.87 -19.00 -10.52
C ASN A 101 12.51 -17.63 -10.29
N GLN A 102 13.76 -17.46 -10.73
CA GLN A 102 14.50 -16.19 -10.62
C GLN A 102 13.76 -14.99 -11.26
N GLU A 103 13.02 -15.24 -12.35
CA GLU A 103 12.28 -14.20 -13.07
C GLU A 103 10.90 -13.90 -12.47
N ASP A 104 10.37 -14.78 -11.64
CA ASP A 104 9.06 -14.60 -11.02
C ASP A 104 9.11 -13.54 -9.92
N ARG A 105 7.95 -13.02 -9.51
CA ARG A 105 7.82 -11.98 -8.49
C ARG A 105 6.76 -12.39 -7.48
N ILE A 106 6.99 -12.04 -6.22
CA ILE A 106 6.02 -12.19 -5.14
C ILE A 106 5.96 -10.92 -4.31
N VAL A 107 4.75 -10.47 -4.02
CA VAL A 107 4.47 -9.27 -3.24
C VAL A 107 3.51 -9.62 -2.12
N ILE A 108 3.83 -9.18 -0.91
CA ILE A 108 2.97 -9.37 0.26
C ILE A 108 2.24 -8.07 0.60
N CYS A 109 0.90 -8.11 0.54
CA CYS A 109 0.00 -7.07 1.02
C CYS A 109 -0.42 -7.39 2.47
N THR A 110 0.05 -6.61 3.43
CA THR A 110 -0.24 -6.88 4.85
C THR A 110 -0.42 -5.61 5.67
N GLY A 111 -1.13 -5.74 6.80
CA GLY A 111 -1.27 -4.67 7.78
C GLY A 111 0.07 -4.38 8.46
N THR A 112 0.34 -3.12 8.82
CA THR A 112 1.55 -2.70 9.54
C THR A 112 1.79 -3.48 10.84
N SER A 113 0.74 -3.85 11.55
CA SER A 113 0.79 -4.65 12.78
C SER A 113 1.13 -6.13 12.54
N SER A 114 0.96 -6.61 11.30
CA SER A 114 1.13 -8.01 10.90
C SER A 114 2.52 -8.30 10.33
N ILE A 115 3.44 -7.35 10.40
CA ILE A 115 4.81 -7.43 9.85
C ILE A 115 5.79 -7.80 10.95
N GLY A 116 6.62 -8.81 10.69
CA GLY A 116 7.72 -9.21 11.56
C GLY A 116 8.75 -8.07 11.72
N GLU A 117 9.38 -7.96 12.89
CA GLU A 117 10.24 -6.82 13.27
C GLU A 117 11.36 -6.52 12.26
N SER A 118 12.01 -7.56 11.72
CA SER A 118 13.06 -7.42 10.71
C SER A 118 12.58 -6.80 9.39
N ASN A 119 11.28 -6.94 9.06
CA ASN A 119 10.70 -6.39 7.84
C ASN A 119 10.10 -4.99 8.06
N LYS A 120 9.93 -4.55 9.32
CA LYS A 120 9.47 -3.18 9.64
C LYS A 120 10.49 -2.14 9.19
N GLU A 121 11.79 -2.43 9.30
CA GLU A 121 12.87 -1.54 8.87
C GLU A 121 12.89 -1.37 7.34
N VAL A 122 12.70 -2.45 6.59
CA VAL A 122 12.63 -2.44 5.11
C VAL A 122 11.42 -1.64 4.60
N LEU A 123 10.32 -1.63 5.36
CA LEU A 123 9.09 -0.92 5.01
C LEU A 123 9.07 0.55 5.41
N LYS A 124 9.76 0.92 6.50
CA LYS A 124 10.01 2.32 6.86
C LYS A 124 10.73 3.06 5.73
N SER A 125 11.58 2.37 4.98
CA SER A 125 12.39 2.97 3.91
C SER A 125 11.74 3.01 2.53
N ASN A 126 10.64 2.29 2.27
CA ASN A 126 10.14 2.05 0.90
C ASN A 126 8.68 2.49 0.63
N SER A 127 8.02 3.18 1.55
CA SER A 127 6.63 3.63 1.36
C SER A 127 6.35 5.06 1.84
N LEU A 128 7.38 5.79 2.24
CA LEU A 128 7.30 7.18 2.67
C LEU A 128 7.82 8.05 1.55
N TRP A 129 6.95 8.87 0.98
CA TRP A 129 7.35 9.91 0.04
C TRP A 129 7.90 11.10 0.82
N SER A 130 9.01 11.65 0.33
CA SER A 130 9.53 12.94 0.75
C SER A 130 8.60 14.07 0.29
N GLN A 131 8.71 15.22 0.94
CA GLN A 131 7.98 16.41 0.54
C GLN A 131 8.30 16.79 -0.92
N ASP A 132 9.57 16.69 -1.32
CA ASP A 132 10.02 17.00 -2.69
C ASP A 132 9.37 16.08 -3.74
N GLU A 133 9.21 14.79 -3.44
CA GLU A 133 8.52 13.87 -4.34
C GLU A 133 7.03 14.23 -4.50
N TYR A 134 6.37 14.73 -3.45
CA TYR A 134 5.01 15.23 -3.55
C TYR A 134 4.92 16.52 -4.35
N LEU A 135 5.85 17.45 -4.13
CA LEU A 135 5.93 18.69 -4.90
C LEU A 135 6.18 18.40 -6.38
N ALA A 136 7.01 17.39 -6.69
CA ALA A 136 7.22 16.93 -8.06
C ALA A 136 5.94 16.33 -8.66
N ALA A 137 5.18 15.53 -7.91
CA ALA A 137 3.94 14.91 -8.41
C ALA A 137 2.85 15.93 -8.77
N ILE A 138 2.69 17.00 -7.98
CA ILE A 138 1.66 18.01 -8.24
C ILE A 138 1.97 18.92 -9.44
N THR A 139 3.19 18.85 -10.00
CA THR A 139 3.49 19.52 -11.28
C THR A 139 2.71 18.90 -12.44
N ASN A 140 2.24 17.66 -12.32
CA ASN A 140 1.33 17.04 -13.27
C ASN A 140 -0.10 17.52 -13.00
N GLN A 141 -0.60 18.39 -13.89
CA GLN A 141 -1.91 19.03 -13.74
C GLN A 141 -3.08 18.03 -13.71
N GLU A 142 -3.07 16.98 -14.55
CA GLU A 142 -4.13 15.95 -14.58
C GLU A 142 -4.18 15.16 -13.27
N PHE A 143 -3.02 14.93 -12.67
CA PHE A 143 -2.92 14.31 -11.35
C PHE A 143 -3.40 15.26 -10.25
N TYR A 144 -2.97 16.52 -10.29
CA TYR A 144 -3.35 17.54 -9.31
C TYR A 144 -4.88 17.71 -9.24
N GLU A 145 -5.55 17.82 -10.37
CA GLU A 145 -7.02 17.98 -10.44
C GLU A 145 -7.78 16.88 -9.70
N LYS A 146 -7.26 15.65 -9.73
CA LYS A 146 -7.87 14.50 -9.03
C LYS A 146 -7.74 14.61 -7.51
N ILE A 147 -6.71 15.30 -7.01
CA ILE A 147 -6.38 15.35 -5.58
C ILE A 147 -6.61 16.72 -4.94
N ALA A 148 -6.88 17.76 -5.73
CA ALA A 148 -7.00 19.15 -5.24
C ALA A 148 -8.03 19.26 -4.11
N SER A 149 -9.17 18.59 -4.24
CA SER A 149 -10.22 18.53 -3.20
C SER A 149 -9.78 17.88 -1.88
N LYS A 150 -8.63 17.19 -1.88
CA LYS A 150 -8.05 16.56 -0.70
C LYS A 150 -6.98 17.44 -0.06
N LEU A 151 -6.45 18.45 -0.73
CA LEU A 151 -5.50 19.39 -0.16
C LEU A 151 -6.25 20.51 0.59
N ASP A 152 -7.16 20.12 1.49
CA ASP A 152 -8.14 20.98 2.16
C ASP A 152 -7.65 21.58 3.50
N THR A 153 -6.33 21.59 3.72
CA THR A 153 -5.74 22.11 4.95
C THR A 153 -5.59 23.62 4.86
N THR A 154 -6.28 24.35 5.74
CA THR A 154 -6.03 25.76 5.98
C THR A 154 -5.10 25.92 7.20
N SER A 155 -4.11 26.81 7.13
CA SER A 155 -3.31 27.12 8.33
C SER A 155 -4.14 28.00 9.27
N SER A 156 -4.02 27.78 10.58
CA SER A 156 -4.58 28.73 11.55
C SER A 156 -3.84 30.08 11.53
N LEU A 157 -2.63 30.11 10.93
CA LEU A 157 -1.85 31.34 10.75
C LEU A 157 -2.34 32.18 9.57
N ASP A 158 -3.11 31.59 8.64
CA ASP A 158 -3.73 32.32 7.52
C ASP A 158 -4.91 33.20 7.97
N LEU A 159 -5.31 33.12 9.25
CA LEU A 159 -6.37 33.94 9.85
C LEU A 159 -5.85 35.17 10.60
N ASN A 160 -4.53 35.31 10.72
CA ASN A 160 -3.92 36.56 11.13
C ASN A 160 -3.46 37.27 9.85
N GLU A 161 -4.39 38.01 9.24
CA GLU A 161 -4.12 39.00 8.20
C GLU A 161 -3.03 39.95 8.71
N SER A 162 -1.77 39.64 8.44
CA SER A 162 -0.77 40.68 8.24
C SER A 162 -0.91 41.10 6.80
N ASP A 163 -1.39 42.33 6.60
CA ASP A 163 -1.56 43.04 5.33
C ASP A 163 -0.27 43.03 4.47
N SER A 164 0.02 41.92 3.82
CA SER A 164 0.98 41.83 2.72
C SER A 164 0.23 41.36 1.49
N ASP A 165 -0.13 42.33 0.65
CA ASP A 165 -0.87 42.24 -0.63
C ASP A 165 -0.16 41.41 -1.73
N ASP A 166 0.73 40.49 -1.38
CA ASP A 166 1.30 39.55 -2.34
C ASP A 166 0.41 38.31 -2.40
N GLU A 167 -0.66 38.38 -3.21
CA GLU A 167 -1.44 37.19 -3.58
C GLU A 167 -0.47 36.13 -4.12
N LEU A 168 -0.28 35.05 -3.36
CA LEU A 168 0.54 33.92 -3.78
C LEU A 168 0.11 33.47 -5.18
N ASP A 169 1.08 33.26 -6.07
CA ASP A 169 0.80 32.64 -7.37
C ASP A 169 0.15 31.26 -7.14
N GLU A 170 -0.67 30.82 -8.10
CA GLU A 170 -1.42 29.56 -8.01
C GLU A 170 -0.49 28.36 -7.75
N ASP A 171 0.72 28.37 -8.31
CA ASP A 171 1.70 27.32 -8.05
C ASP A 171 2.28 27.37 -6.62
N GLU A 172 2.41 28.56 -6.03
CA GLU A 172 2.81 28.68 -4.62
C GLU A 172 1.70 28.21 -3.68
N LYS A 173 0.44 28.53 -3.99
CA LYS A 173 -0.73 28.01 -3.25
C LYS A 173 -0.77 26.48 -3.26
N LYS A 174 -0.54 25.86 -4.43
CA LYS A 174 -0.48 24.38 -4.55
C LYS A 174 0.61 23.78 -3.66
N LYS A 175 1.82 24.35 -3.70
CA LYS A 175 2.95 23.89 -2.89
C LYS A 175 2.67 24.06 -1.40
N HIS A 176 2.11 25.20 -1.02
CA HIS A 176 1.75 25.49 0.37
C HIS A 176 0.69 24.50 0.90
N ALA A 177 -0.34 24.18 0.11
CA ALA A 177 -1.36 23.20 0.48
C ALA A 177 -0.79 21.79 0.70
N VAL A 178 0.18 21.37 -0.13
CA VAL A 178 0.92 20.12 0.08
C VAL A 178 1.72 20.16 1.38
N GLN A 179 2.44 21.24 1.66
CA GLN A 179 3.23 21.38 2.89
C GLN A 179 2.36 21.31 4.15
N LEU A 180 1.25 22.04 4.17
CA LEU A 180 0.30 22.02 5.27
C LEU A 180 -0.26 20.62 5.51
N LYS A 181 -0.61 19.91 4.44
CA LYS A 181 -1.14 18.56 4.57
C LYS A 181 -0.08 17.53 4.92
N PHE A 182 1.16 17.71 4.48
CA PHE A 182 2.28 16.84 4.79
C PHE A 182 2.52 16.72 6.29
N TYR A 183 2.23 17.78 7.07
CA TYR A 183 2.28 17.72 8.54
C TYR A 183 1.41 16.59 9.12
N TYR A 184 0.21 16.37 8.58
CA TYR A 184 -0.71 15.34 9.04
C TYR A 184 -0.51 13.99 8.33
N ALA A 185 -0.23 14.03 7.03
CA ALA A 185 -0.06 12.84 6.21
C ALA A 185 1.31 12.17 6.42
N GLY A 186 2.32 12.93 6.85
CA GLY A 186 3.72 12.56 6.77
C GLY A 186 4.10 12.09 5.36
N GLY A 187 4.92 11.05 5.28
CA GLY A 187 5.24 10.40 4.01
C GLY A 187 4.15 9.47 3.44
N SER A 188 2.95 9.41 4.02
CA SER A 188 1.90 8.49 3.53
C SER A 188 1.15 9.07 2.33
N CYS A 189 1.44 8.54 1.14
CA CYS A 189 0.80 9.00 -0.11
C CYS A 189 -0.72 8.85 -0.08
N ARG A 190 -1.23 7.85 0.65
CA ARG A 190 -2.67 7.66 0.83
C ARG A 190 -3.30 8.78 1.65
N PHE A 191 -2.67 9.19 2.75
CA PHE A 191 -3.18 10.27 3.57
C PHE A 191 -3.10 11.60 2.82
N LEU A 192 -2.07 11.79 2.00
CA LEU A 192 -1.93 13.00 1.19
C LEU A 192 -2.92 13.07 0.02
N PHE A 193 -3.17 11.97 -0.70
CA PHE A 193 -3.92 12.01 -1.97
C PHE A 193 -5.36 11.54 -1.90
N GLN A 194 -5.72 10.70 -0.92
CA GLN A 194 -7.03 10.04 -0.93
C GLN A 194 -8.02 10.62 0.07
N TYR A 195 -7.54 11.03 1.24
CA TYR A 195 -8.39 11.46 2.36
C TYR A 195 -8.34 12.95 2.55
N THR A 196 -9.41 13.57 3.04
CA THR A 196 -9.35 14.96 3.51
C THR A 196 -8.53 15.05 4.79
N THR A 197 -8.08 16.25 5.15
CA THR A 197 -7.31 16.47 6.39
C THR A 197 -8.09 16.08 7.64
N ASN A 198 -9.40 16.32 7.66
CA ASN A 198 -10.27 15.88 8.75
C ASN A 198 -10.38 14.36 8.83
N GLU A 199 -10.44 13.66 7.69
CA GLU A 199 -10.43 12.19 7.68
C GLU A 199 -9.11 11.62 8.20
N VAL A 200 -7.97 12.22 7.83
CA VAL A 200 -6.64 11.84 8.33
C VAL A 200 -6.56 12.00 9.84
N LYS A 201 -6.95 13.17 10.37
CA LYS A 201 -6.98 13.45 11.83
C LYS A 201 -7.80 12.40 12.58
N ARG A 202 -9.03 12.12 12.13
CA ARG A 202 -9.91 11.11 12.75
C ARG A 202 -9.31 9.71 12.74
N MET A 203 -8.56 9.34 11.69
CA MET A 203 -7.89 8.05 11.61
C MET A 203 -6.68 7.97 12.55
N LEU A 204 -5.94 9.07 12.71
CA LEU A 204 -4.82 9.17 13.65
C LEU A 204 -5.31 9.11 15.10
N GLU A 205 -6.38 9.83 15.44
CA GLU A 205 -7.01 9.81 16.78
C GLU A 205 -7.45 8.40 17.18
N LYS A 206 -8.22 7.72 16.32
CA LYS A 206 -8.60 6.32 16.56
C LYS A 206 -7.40 5.39 16.71
N GLY A 207 -6.34 5.64 15.95
CA GLY A 207 -5.08 4.90 16.07
C GLY A 207 -4.41 5.10 17.43
N ALA A 208 -4.36 6.35 17.91
CA ALA A 208 -3.81 6.71 19.21
C ALA A 208 -4.64 6.12 20.37
N GLU A 209 -5.97 6.21 20.30
CA GLU A 209 -6.89 5.60 21.27
C GLU A 209 -6.71 4.08 21.34
N SER A 210 -6.56 3.42 20.18
CA SER A 210 -6.34 1.97 20.11
C SER A 210 -4.97 1.53 20.65
N ALA A 211 -3.98 2.42 20.65
CA ALA A 211 -2.65 2.16 21.21
C ALA A 211 -2.63 2.25 22.75
N ASN A 212 -3.56 3.03 23.34
CA ASN A 212 -3.70 3.24 24.77
C ASN A 212 -4.78 2.33 25.39
N GLY A 213 -4.78 1.02 25.07
CA GLY A 213 -5.83 0.07 25.47
C GLY A 213 -6.28 0.15 26.95
N PRO A 214 -7.49 -0.36 27.28
CA PRO A 214 -8.11 -0.14 28.59
C PRO A 214 -7.22 -0.68 29.71
N SER A 215 -7.10 0.13 30.77
CA SER A 215 -6.42 -0.20 32.03
C SER A 215 -7.01 -1.44 32.68
#